data_AF-A0ABD2WM14-F1
#
_entry.id   AF-A0ABD2WM14-F1
#
_cell.length_a   1.000
_cell.length_b   1.000
_cell.length_c   1.000
_cell.angle_alpha   90.00
_cell.angle_beta   90.00
_cell.angle_gamma   90.00
#
_symmetry.space_group_name_H-M   'P 1'
#
loop_
_entity.id
_entity.type
_entity.pdbx_description
1 polymer ?
#
loop_
_entity_poly.entity_id
_entity_poly.type
_entity_poly.pdbx_seq_one_letter_code
_entity_poly.pdbx_strand_id
1 'polypeptide(L)'
;MNEFISSDTVIFHCELKVSTGSVTSSLNNEPNKIDQVRSPKLNFNWVFLDKGLSDVKLKTACGKEIPSHRVVLATASPVFKAMFNHDMIENKSSVETSEFPLTIDLLAGADKYQLEELKNKCGEILSAKLSTGNGIETLSVAVKYNMDCLKQKAADFIKLHINKF
;
A
#
# COMPACT_ATOMS: atom_id res chain seq x y z
N MET A 1 -39.40 -18.56 35.07
CA MET A 1 -40.00 -18.17 33.78
C MET A 1 -38.88 -17.67 32.89
N ASN A 2 -38.59 -18.38 31.81
CA ASN A 2 -38.38 -17.84 30.46
C ASN A 2 -38.35 -19.04 29.52
N GLU A 3 -39.38 -19.07 28.70
CA GLU A 3 -39.86 -20.17 27.87
C GLU A 3 -39.45 -19.83 26.43
N PHE A 4 -38.57 -20.62 25.82
CA PHE A 4 -38.10 -20.39 24.45
C PHE A 4 -38.04 -21.69 23.64
N ILE A 5 -39.10 -22.50 23.69
CA ILE A 5 -39.31 -23.52 22.66
C ILE A 5 -40.75 -23.44 22.18
N SER A 6 -40.97 -22.74 21.07
CA SER A 6 -42.15 -22.93 20.24
C SER A 6 -41.76 -23.77 19.02
N SER A 7 -42.20 -25.02 19.09
CA SER A 7 -42.41 -26.10 18.10
C SER A 7 -41.65 -26.26 16.78
N ASP A 8 -40.80 -25.36 16.26
CA ASP A 8 -39.98 -25.71 15.08
C ASP A 8 -38.81 -24.77 14.77
N THR A 9 -38.37 -23.94 15.72
CA THR A 9 -37.28 -22.99 15.46
C THR A 9 -36.39 -22.84 16.68
N VAL A 10 -35.10 -23.13 16.50
CA VAL A 10 -34.06 -22.89 17.50
C VAL A 10 -33.40 -21.55 17.18
N ILE A 11 -33.50 -20.59 18.11
CA ILE A 11 -32.89 -19.27 17.98
C ILE A 11 -31.62 -19.24 18.83
N PHE A 12 -30.47 -19.17 18.15
CA PHE A 12 -29.18 -19.02 18.82
C PHE A 12 -28.83 -17.53 18.98
N HIS A 13 -28.81 -17.05 20.21
CA HIS A 13 -28.17 -15.78 20.54
C HIS A 13 -26.69 -16.04 20.85
N CYS A 14 -25.81 -15.64 19.92
CA CYS A 14 -24.37 -15.69 20.11
C CYS A 14 -23.82 -14.26 20.14
N GLU A 15 -23.20 -13.87 21.26
CA GLU A 15 -22.43 -12.63 21.36
C GLU A 15 -20.95 -12.98 21.17
N LEU A 16 -20.39 -12.62 20.01
CA LEU A 16 -18.99 -12.85 19.69
C LEU A 16 -18.17 -11.60 20.00
N LYS A 17 -17.25 -11.69 20.95
CA LYS A 17 -16.32 -10.59 21.28
C LYS A 17 -14.93 -10.94 20.78
N VAL A 18 -14.50 -10.26 19.72
CA VAL A 18 -13.16 -10.42 19.13
C VAL A 18 -12.18 -9.52 19.88
N SER A 19 -11.27 -10.12 20.64
CA SER A 19 -10.09 -9.42 21.17
C SER A 19 -9.00 -9.44 20.11
N THR A 20 -8.85 -8.35 19.35
CA THR A 20 -7.65 -8.13 18.56
C THR A 20 -6.49 -7.88 19.51
N GLY A 21 -5.62 -8.88 19.66
CA GLY A 21 -4.34 -8.68 20.32
C GLY A 21 -3.57 -7.60 19.56
N SER A 22 -3.44 -6.41 20.15
CA SER A 22 -2.44 -5.47 19.71
C SER A 22 -1.09 -6.13 19.97
N VAL A 23 -0.33 -6.40 18.91
CA VAL A 23 1.12 -6.57 19.06
C VAL A 23 1.62 -5.20 19.49
N THR A 24 1.73 -4.99 20.80
CA THR A 24 2.57 -3.93 21.33
C THR A 24 4.00 -4.36 21.02
N SER A 25 4.58 -3.86 19.94
CA SER A 25 6.03 -3.81 19.82
C SER A 25 6.54 -2.92 20.95
N SER A 26 6.86 -3.56 22.08
CA SER A 26 7.46 -2.92 23.24
C SER A 26 8.89 -2.52 22.91
N LEU A 27 9.09 -1.26 22.52
CA LEU A 27 10.37 -0.58 22.64
C LEU A 27 10.19 0.65 23.53
N ASN A 28 9.82 0.41 24.79
CA ASN A 28 9.98 1.39 25.85
C ASN A 28 10.89 0.77 26.90
N ASN A 29 12.20 0.96 26.73
CA ASN A 29 13.18 0.94 27.79
C ASN A 29 14.22 2.03 27.47
N GLU A 30 13.97 3.25 27.91
CA GLU A 30 15.05 4.14 28.35
C GLU A 30 14.93 4.24 29.88
N PRO A 31 16.03 4.36 30.65
CA PRO A 31 17.20 5.15 30.26
C PRO A 31 18.55 4.48 30.53
N ASN A 32 19.50 4.64 29.62
CA ASN A 32 20.91 4.68 30.01
C ASN A 32 21.67 5.67 29.15
N LYS A 33 22.33 6.62 29.83
CA LYS A 33 23.25 7.58 29.25
C LYS A 33 24.34 6.82 28.49
N ILE A 34 24.24 6.80 27.17
CA ILE A 34 25.36 6.54 26.28
C ILE A 34 25.36 7.73 25.35
N ASP A 35 26.50 8.39 25.25
CA ASP A 35 26.73 9.57 24.43
C ASP A 35 25.97 9.47 23.12
N GLN A 36 24.88 10.25 23.02
CA GLN A 36 24.19 10.44 21.76
C GLN A 36 25.22 11.10 20.85
N VAL A 37 25.90 10.29 20.04
CA VAL A 37 26.35 10.72 18.72
C VAL A 37 25.08 11.27 18.10
N ARG A 38 24.93 12.59 18.20
CA ARG A 38 23.78 13.35 17.74
C ARG A 38 23.79 13.18 16.24
N SER A 39 23.18 12.10 15.75
CA SER A 39 23.05 11.83 14.33
C SER A 39 22.47 13.13 13.75
N PRO A 40 23.19 13.80 12.83
CA PRO A 40 22.66 15.02 12.25
C PRO A 40 21.29 14.67 11.68
N LYS A 41 20.23 15.24 12.25
CA LYS A 41 18.89 15.15 11.67
C LYS A 41 18.93 16.02 10.43
N LEU A 42 19.37 15.43 9.33
CA LEU A 42 19.39 16.08 8.03
C LEU A 42 17.94 16.24 7.58
N ASN A 43 17.52 17.49 7.37
CA ASN A 43 16.24 17.79 6.78
C ASN A 43 16.41 17.85 5.27
N PHE A 44 15.86 16.88 4.55
CA PHE A 44 15.93 16.79 3.09
C PHE A 44 14.66 17.31 2.40
N ASN A 45 13.72 17.92 3.12
CA ASN A 45 12.46 18.37 2.51
C ASN A 45 12.68 19.44 1.43
N TRP A 46 13.75 20.24 1.54
CA TRP A 46 14.10 21.24 0.55
C TRP A 46 14.47 20.63 -0.82
N VAL A 47 14.99 19.40 -0.84
CA VAL A 47 15.48 18.74 -2.05
C VAL A 47 14.36 18.46 -3.07
N PHE A 48 13.12 18.30 -2.65
CA PHE A 48 12.04 17.88 -3.55
C PHE A 48 11.54 18.94 -4.54
N LEU A 49 11.79 20.23 -4.28
CA LEU A 49 11.33 21.34 -5.13
C LEU A 49 12.41 22.38 -5.40
N ASP A 50 13.58 22.23 -4.78
CA ASP A 50 14.69 23.13 -5.03
C ASP A 50 15.28 22.88 -6.43
N LYS A 51 15.44 23.98 -7.17
CA LYS A 51 16.11 23.95 -8.48
C LYS A 51 17.63 23.84 -8.33
N GLY A 52 18.18 24.22 -7.17
CA GLY A 52 19.58 24.02 -6.86
C GLY A 52 19.96 22.55 -6.96
N LEU A 53 21.02 22.26 -7.72
CA LEU A 53 21.59 20.93 -7.91
C LEU A 53 20.69 19.91 -8.63
N SER A 54 19.54 20.33 -9.16
CA SER A 54 18.71 19.46 -10.00
C SER A 54 19.46 19.12 -11.29
N ASP A 55 19.70 17.84 -11.52
CA ASP A 55 20.43 17.28 -12.66
C ASP A 55 19.52 16.48 -13.61
N VAL A 56 18.21 16.40 -13.30
CA VAL A 56 17.19 15.79 -14.15
C VAL A 56 15.87 16.55 -14.05
N LYS A 57 15.05 16.45 -15.10
CA LYS A 57 13.69 16.99 -15.11
C LYS A 57 12.71 15.88 -15.49
N LEU A 58 11.65 15.74 -14.69
CA LEU A 58 10.55 14.83 -15.00
C LEU A 58 9.50 15.59 -15.83
N LYS A 59 9.23 15.11 -17.04
CA LYS A 59 8.17 15.65 -17.90
C LYS A 59 6.86 14.94 -17.61
N THR A 60 5.80 15.70 -17.34
CA THR A 60 4.45 15.18 -17.17
C THR A 60 3.79 14.94 -18.52
N ALA A 61 2.76 14.09 -18.58
CA ALA A 61 1.95 13.89 -19.80
C ALA A 61 1.32 15.20 -20.32
N CYS A 62 1.00 16.15 -19.43
CA CYS A 62 0.55 17.49 -19.79
C CYS A 62 1.69 18.47 -20.15
N GLY A 63 2.93 18.00 -20.25
CA GLY A 63 4.09 18.79 -20.68
C GLY A 63 4.78 19.62 -19.60
N LYS A 64 4.31 19.58 -18.34
CA LYS A 64 4.95 20.29 -17.21
C LYS A 64 6.27 19.62 -16.84
N GLU A 65 7.33 20.41 -16.70
CA GLU A 65 8.64 19.96 -16.23
C GLU A 65 8.76 20.14 -14.71
N ILE A 66 9.21 19.10 -14.01
CA ILE A 66 9.49 19.12 -12.58
C ILE A 66 10.99 18.87 -12.38
N PRO A 67 11.76 19.84 -11.87
CA PRO A 67 13.18 19.64 -11.56
C PRO A 67 13.33 18.61 -10.43
N SER A 68 14.33 17.73 -10.53
CA SER A 68 14.60 16.68 -9.55
C SER A 68 16.07 16.25 -9.58
N HIS A 69 16.43 15.30 -8.73
CA HIS A 69 17.81 14.89 -8.47
C HIS A 69 17.96 13.38 -8.73
N ARG A 70 18.85 13.01 -9.66
CA ARG A 70 19.06 11.61 -10.10
C ARG A 70 19.41 10.70 -8.93
N VAL A 71 20.26 11.18 -8.01
CA VAL A 71 20.67 10.40 -6.82
C VAL A 71 19.49 10.09 -5.89
N VAL A 72 18.57 11.03 -5.70
CA VAL A 72 17.38 10.86 -4.85
C VAL A 72 16.44 9.86 -5.51
N LEU A 73 16.18 10.04 -6.80
CA LEU A 73 15.33 9.16 -7.60
C LEU A 73 15.91 7.73 -7.70
N ALA A 74 17.21 7.57 -7.91
CA ALA A 74 17.89 6.28 -7.96
C ALA A 74 17.93 5.57 -6.59
N THR A 75 18.03 6.33 -5.50
CA THR A 75 17.97 5.77 -4.14
C THR A 75 16.56 5.27 -3.85
N ALA A 76 15.53 6.01 -4.29
CA ALA A 76 14.13 5.65 -4.09
C ALA A 76 13.62 4.57 -5.05
N SER A 77 14.30 4.33 -6.18
CA SER A 77 13.83 3.40 -7.19
C SER A 77 14.98 2.72 -7.96
N PRO A 78 15.05 1.38 -7.97
CA PRO A 78 16.02 0.64 -8.76
C PRO A 78 15.80 0.82 -10.27
N VAL A 79 14.58 1.14 -10.70
CA VAL A 79 14.32 1.50 -12.11
C VAL A 79 14.96 2.81 -12.47
N PHE A 80 14.81 3.86 -11.66
CA PHE A 80 15.55 5.11 -11.88
C PHE A 80 17.06 4.90 -11.78
N LYS A 81 17.53 4.04 -10.86
CA LYS A 81 18.95 3.67 -10.77
C LYS A 81 19.45 3.02 -12.05
N ALA A 82 18.71 2.06 -12.59
CA ALA A 82 19.03 1.41 -13.87
C ALA A 82 18.93 2.39 -15.04
N MET A 83 17.88 3.21 -15.09
CA MET A 83 17.61 4.26 -16.08
C MET A 83 18.70 5.34 -16.11
N PHE A 84 19.34 5.62 -14.97
CA PHE A 84 20.43 6.60 -14.90
C PHE A 84 21.82 5.99 -15.08
N ASN A 85 21.96 4.68 -14.84
CA ASN A 85 23.17 3.94 -15.14
C ASN A 85 23.22 3.44 -16.60
N HIS A 86 22.11 3.51 -17.34
CA HIS A 86 21.98 3.02 -18.71
C HIS A 86 21.01 3.92 -19.50
N ASP A 87 21.36 4.35 -20.72
CA ASP A 87 20.51 5.24 -21.56
C ASP A 87 19.16 4.58 -21.91
N MET A 88 18.17 4.67 -21.01
CA MET A 88 16.83 4.16 -21.24
C MET A 88 15.78 5.25 -21.01
N ILE A 89 14.92 5.40 -22.00
CA ILE A 89 13.79 6.34 -22.07
C ILE A 89 12.61 5.73 -21.30
N GLU A 90 11.77 6.59 -20.68
CA GLU A 90 10.45 6.34 -20.02
C GLU A 90 10.43 5.98 -18.51
N ASN A 91 9.41 6.30 -17.68
CA ASN A 91 8.14 7.08 -17.77
C ASN A 91 7.58 7.22 -16.32
N LYS A 92 6.58 8.09 -16.09
CA LYS A 92 6.21 8.77 -14.83
C LYS A 92 4.89 8.28 -14.20
N SER A 93 4.81 8.15 -12.86
CA SER A 93 3.58 8.39 -12.07
C SER A 93 3.79 8.39 -10.54
N SER A 94 3.20 9.38 -9.84
CA SER A 94 3.01 9.45 -8.38
C SER A 94 1.56 9.89 -8.11
N VAL A 95 0.75 9.11 -7.37
CA VAL A 95 -0.58 9.54 -6.91
C VAL A 95 -0.94 8.81 -5.60
N GLU A 96 -1.25 9.56 -4.54
CA GLU A 96 -2.06 9.07 -3.41
C GLU A 96 -3.53 9.06 -3.86
N THR A 97 -4.25 7.94 -3.81
CA THR A 97 -5.69 8.00 -4.10
C THR A 97 -6.57 7.01 -3.34
N SER A 98 -7.71 7.56 -2.94
CA SER A 98 -8.77 6.99 -2.13
C SER A 98 -9.85 6.29 -2.97
N GLU A 99 -9.66 6.09 -4.27
CA GLU A 99 -10.64 5.44 -5.15
C GLU A 99 -10.15 4.07 -5.64
N PHE A 100 -11.05 3.08 -5.66
CA PHE A 100 -10.74 1.68 -5.97
C PHE A 100 -10.16 1.49 -7.40
N PRO A 101 -10.74 2.07 -8.48
CA PRO A 101 -10.19 1.94 -9.83
C PRO A 101 -8.79 2.55 -9.97
N LEU A 102 -8.58 3.72 -9.38
CA LEU A 102 -7.30 4.42 -9.46
C LEU A 102 -6.19 3.72 -8.66
N THR A 103 -6.57 3.01 -7.59
CA THR A 103 -5.63 2.15 -6.85
C THR A 103 -5.14 0.99 -7.73
N ILE A 104 -5.96 0.47 -8.64
CA ILE A 104 -5.58 -0.59 -9.59
C ILE A 104 -4.61 -0.05 -10.66
N ASP A 105 -4.86 1.14 -11.19
CA ASP A 105 -3.96 1.77 -12.16
C ASP A 105 -2.58 2.09 -11.54
N LEU A 106 -2.59 2.59 -10.29
CA LEU A 106 -1.37 2.83 -9.54
C LEU A 106 -0.63 1.52 -9.25
N LEU A 107 -1.34 0.46 -8.89
CA LEU A 107 -0.79 -0.87 -8.70
C LEU A 107 -0.12 -1.39 -9.99
N ALA A 108 -0.76 -1.19 -11.14
CA ALA A 108 -0.21 -1.56 -12.44
C ALA A 108 1.11 -0.81 -12.73
N GLY A 109 1.15 0.49 -12.40
CA GLY A 109 2.36 1.30 -12.49
C GLY A 109 3.44 0.80 -11.52
N ALA A 110 3.08 0.57 -10.25
CA ALA A 110 4.00 0.10 -9.23
C ALA A 110 4.64 -1.24 -9.63
N ASP A 111 3.86 -2.18 -10.17
CA ASP A 111 4.34 -3.46 -10.68
C ASP A 111 5.26 -3.27 -11.90
N LYS A 112 4.84 -2.47 -12.89
CA LYS A 112 5.65 -2.13 -14.07
C LYS A 112 7.03 -1.56 -13.70
N TYR A 113 7.08 -0.75 -12.65
CA TYR A 113 8.32 -0.13 -12.15
C TYR A 113 8.95 -0.85 -10.95
N GLN A 114 8.49 -2.05 -10.62
CA GLN A 114 9.04 -2.89 -9.54
C GLN A 114 9.16 -2.16 -8.19
N LEU A 115 8.18 -1.31 -7.88
CA LEU A 115 8.09 -0.56 -6.62
C LEU A 115 7.33 -1.41 -5.60
N GLU A 116 7.98 -2.43 -5.05
CA GLU A 116 7.32 -3.42 -4.17
C GLU A 116 6.65 -2.83 -2.93
N GLU A 117 7.25 -1.82 -2.29
CA GLU A 117 6.60 -1.15 -1.14
C GLU A 117 5.29 -0.45 -1.54
N LEU A 118 5.28 0.21 -2.70
CA LEU A 118 4.09 0.87 -3.23
C LEU A 118 3.03 -0.16 -3.65
N LYS A 119 3.47 -1.26 -4.26
CA LYS A 119 2.61 -2.39 -4.66
C LYS A 119 1.92 -2.99 -3.44
N ASN A 120 2.67 -3.26 -2.38
CA ASN A 120 2.13 -3.73 -1.10
C ASN A 120 1.16 -2.73 -0.49
N LYS A 121 1.48 -1.43 -0.53
CA LYS A 121 0.59 -0.37 -0.03
C LYS A 121 -0.73 -0.30 -0.81
N CYS A 122 -0.69 -0.42 -2.13
CA CYS A 122 -1.89 -0.51 -2.96
C CYS A 122 -2.74 -1.73 -2.56
N GLY A 123 -2.08 -2.87 -2.30
CA GLY A 123 -2.74 -4.08 -1.81
C GLY A 123 -3.44 -3.90 -0.47
N GLU A 124 -2.80 -3.23 0.49
CA GLU A 124 -3.44 -2.89 1.77
C GLU A 124 -4.69 -2.04 1.58
N ILE A 125 -4.63 -1.03 0.70
CA ILE A 125 -5.75 -0.14 0.41
C ILE A 125 -6.91 -0.92 -0.26
N LEU A 126 -6.60 -1.77 -1.24
CA LEU A 126 -7.60 -2.63 -1.91
C LEU A 126 -8.24 -3.60 -0.91
N SER A 127 -7.43 -4.21 -0.05
CA SER A 127 -7.92 -5.10 1.02
C SER A 127 -8.83 -4.39 2.02
N ALA A 128 -8.54 -3.13 2.35
CA ALA A 128 -9.35 -2.35 3.29
C ALA A 128 -10.70 -1.93 2.69
N LYS A 129 -10.80 -1.83 1.36
CA LYS A 129 -12.02 -1.43 0.62
C LYS A 129 -12.79 -2.61 0.03
N LEU A 130 -12.48 -3.82 0.47
CA LEU A 130 -13.11 -5.03 -0.04
C LEU A 130 -14.60 -5.05 0.31
N SER A 131 -15.43 -5.36 -0.67
CA SER A 131 -16.90 -5.39 -0.57
C SER A 131 -17.47 -6.48 -1.47
N THR A 132 -18.74 -6.83 -1.31
CA THR A 132 -19.41 -7.81 -2.17
C THR A 132 -19.53 -7.35 -3.62
N GLY A 133 -19.47 -6.04 -3.90
CA GLY A 133 -19.49 -5.52 -5.27
C GLY A 133 -18.14 -5.61 -6.00
N ASN A 134 -17.03 -5.64 -5.26
CA ASN A 134 -15.67 -5.58 -5.84
C ASN A 134 -14.78 -6.78 -5.49
N GLY A 135 -15.28 -7.76 -4.73
CA GLY A 135 -14.49 -8.89 -4.23
C GLY A 135 -13.88 -9.74 -5.35
N ILE A 136 -14.67 -10.08 -6.37
CA ILE A 136 -14.23 -10.87 -7.52
C ILE A 136 -13.17 -10.10 -8.34
N GLU A 137 -13.41 -8.82 -8.59
CA GLU A 137 -12.45 -7.95 -9.30
C GLU A 137 -11.14 -7.83 -8.52
N THR A 138 -11.21 -7.63 -7.20
CA THR A 138 -10.03 -7.57 -6.31
C THR A 138 -9.23 -8.87 -6.35
N LEU A 139 -9.90 -10.03 -6.34
CA LEU A 139 -9.23 -11.32 -6.46
C LEU A 139 -8.53 -11.46 -7.81
N SER A 140 -9.18 -11.06 -8.90
CA SER A 140 -8.60 -11.06 -10.25
C SER A 140 -7.36 -10.19 -10.33
N VAL A 141 -7.42 -8.96 -9.79
CA VAL A 141 -6.28 -8.03 -9.69
C VAL A 141 -5.14 -8.65 -8.87
N ALA A 142 -5.44 -9.27 -7.73
CA ALA A 142 -4.43 -9.89 -6.88
C ALA A 142 -3.68 -11.04 -7.57
N VAL A 143 -4.40 -11.86 -8.33
CA VAL A 143 -3.79 -12.93 -9.14
C VAL A 143 -2.94 -12.33 -10.26
N LYS A 144 -3.46 -11.31 -10.96
CA LYS A 144 -2.78 -10.66 -12.10
C LYS A 144 -1.42 -10.09 -11.71
N TYR A 145 -1.33 -9.41 -10.57
CA TYR A 145 -0.10 -8.75 -10.12
C TYR A 145 0.67 -9.59 -9.08
N ASN A 146 0.36 -10.88 -8.95
CA ASN A 146 1.06 -11.81 -8.05
C ASN A 146 1.15 -11.31 -6.59
N MET A 147 0.02 -10.86 -6.05
CA MET A 147 -0.09 -10.34 -4.68
C MET A 147 -0.68 -11.39 -3.74
N ASP A 148 0.15 -12.27 -3.18
CA ASP A 148 -0.31 -13.43 -2.41
C ASP A 148 -1.15 -13.07 -1.18
N CYS A 149 -0.74 -12.05 -0.41
CA CYS A 149 -1.47 -11.58 0.76
C CYS A 149 -2.86 -11.04 0.40
N LEU A 150 -2.96 -10.25 -0.68
CA LEU A 150 -4.23 -9.72 -1.16
C LEU A 150 -5.13 -10.85 -1.72
N LYS A 151 -4.54 -11.79 -2.45
CA LYS A 151 -5.22 -12.96 -3.03
C LYS A 151 -5.87 -13.80 -1.93
N GLN A 152 -5.14 -14.08 -0.85
CA GLN A 152 -5.68 -14.84 0.28
C GLN A 152 -6.84 -14.10 0.95
N LYS A 153 -6.66 -12.81 1.28
CA LYS A 153 -7.71 -11.99 1.91
C LYS A 153 -8.97 -11.89 1.04
N ALA A 154 -8.81 -11.71 -0.27
CA ALA A 154 -9.93 -11.65 -1.21
C ALA A 154 -10.66 -13.00 -1.31
N ALA A 155 -9.93 -14.11 -1.41
CA ALA A 155 -10.52 -15.45 -1.45
C ALA A 155 -11.29 -15.78 -0.18
N ASP A 156 -10.75 -15.45 0.99
CA ASP A 156 -11.40 -15.69 2.28
C ASP A 156 -12.66 -14.84 2.44
N PHE A 157 -12.63 -13.58 2.01
CA PHE A 157 -13.82 -12.73 2.00
C PHE A 157 -14.93 -13.27 1.08
N ILE A 158 -14.57 -13.74 -0.12
CA ILE A 158 -15.53 -14.31 -1.08
C ILE A 158 -16.17 -15.57 -0.50
N LYS A 159 -15.38 -16.48 0.09
CA LYS A 159 -15.90 -17.68 0.75
C LYS A 159 -16.91 -17.36 1.85
N LEU A 160 -16.64 -16.33 2.65
CA LEU A 160 -17.53 -15.91 3.74
C LEU A 160 -18.84 -15.26 3.24
N HIS A 161 -18.86 -14.71 2.02
CA HIS A 161 -20.00 -13.98 1.48
C HIS A 161 -20.58 -14.61 0.22
N ILE A 162 -20.38 -15.92 0.01
CA ILE A 162 -20.69 -16.59 -1.25
C ILE A 162 -22.15 -16.44 -1.72
N ASN A 163 -23.09 -16.27 -0.77
CA ASN A 163 -24.52 -16.07 -1.07
C ASN A 163 -24.88 -14.65 -1.51
N LYS A 164 -23.91 -13.72 -1.57
CA LYS A 164 -24.11 -12.31 -1.94
C LYS A 164 -23.44 -11.92 -3.27
N PHE A 165 -22.80 -12.87 -3.94
CA PHE A 165 -22.18 -12.69 -5.26
C PHE A 165 -23.05 -13.29 -6.36
#